data_AF-A0A4Q3BAB0-F1
#
_entry.id   AF-A0A4Q3BAB0-F1
#
_cell.length_a   1.000
_cell.length_b   1.000
_cell.length_c   1.000
_cell.angle_alpha   90.00
_cell.angle_beta   90.00
_cell.angle_gamma   90.00
#
_symmetry.space_group_name_H-M   'P 1'
#
loop_
_entity.id
_entity.type
_entity.pdbx_description
1 polymer ?
#
loop_
_entity_poly.entity_id
_entity_poly.type
_entity_poly.pdbx_seq_one_letter_code
_entity_poly.pdbx_strand_id
1 'polypeptide(L)'
;PNGVYNMFLFVNDEADSFSKANIELPLQVSVAKDRIQMADILFCDTLYPATQPDVFTRYGFNFIPSVSNIMEKNKNSLLFYSEIYNTLAANGQGKFKTMVSVRNTDGSMVKGFEKIRTQKNNNLNYLFDAVDISKLPGGEYYLRIAVLDKDNNAVAQRDKYFIKLTDSFLAVINTKNSGIHKLSAQEIKDFVPYMEPIVSSKDLENFRRASAKDSSALAIWFYNFWKAKNPEDPELEYTNYMQNVTYVQENFNTMISKGYRTDRGRIYLKYGKPGYVAPYIDEPNAYPYEIWHYYKTSTRNNVKFIFYNPTQLNNDYILLHSEMPSEKQNPNWKRMIYKRIDKSKSLDDEKTPGNFGDGIDSRIRE
;
A
#
# COMPACT_ATOMS: atom_id res chain seq x y z
N PRO A 1 42.31 -17.75 17.76
CA PRO A 1 43.62 -18.06 17.12
C PRO A 1 43.40 -18.31 15.62
N ASN A 2 44.41 -18.12 14.77
CA ASN A 2 44.27 -18.58 13.38
C ASN A 2 44.23 -20.10 13.38
N GLY A 3 43.36 -20.68 12.55
CA GLY A 3 43.19 -22.12 12.50
C GLY A 3 41.89 -22.52 11.83
N VAL A 4 41.75 -23.82 11.62
CA VAL A 4 40.50 -24.45 11.23
C VAL A 4 39.83 -24.96 12.49
N TYR A 5 38.61 -24.53 12.71
CA TYR A 5 37.74 -24.94 13.81
C TYR A 5 36.57 -25.71 13.23
N ASN A 6 35.97 -26.58 14.03
CA ASN A 6 34.69 -27.18 13.67
C ASN A 6 33.62 -26.57 14.57
N MET A 7 32.63 -25.95 13.94
CA MET A 7 31.44 -25.46 14.62
C MET A 7 30.40 -26.57 14.62
N PHE A 8 29.93 -26.93 15.81
CA PHE A 8 28.87 -27.92 15.99
C PHE A 8 27.56 -27.23 16.33
N LEU A 9 26.54 -27.44 15.50
CA LEU A 9 25.17 -27.02 15.77
C LEU A 9 24.35 -28.25 16.15
N PHE A 10 23.72 -28.19 17.31
CA PHE A 10 22.82 -29.22 17.82
C PHE A 10 21.40 -28.66 17.78
N VAL A 11 20.52 -29.31 17.02
CA VAL A 11 19.08 -28.98 16.97
C VAL A 11 18.33 -30.16 17.56
N ASN A 12 17.50 -29.88 18.56
CA ASN A 12 16.64 -30.86 19.22
C ASN A 12 15.20 -30.38 19.12
N ASP A 13 14.31 -31.24 18.61
CA ASP A 13 12.88 -31.01 18.72
C ASP A 13 12.44 -31.30 20.16
N GLU A 14 11.81 -30.33 20.82
CA GLU A 14 11.29 -30.51 22.18
C GLU A 14 10.07 -31.44 22.22
N ALA A 15 9.30 -31.54 21.13
CA ALA A 15 8.14 -32.42 21.02
C ALA A 15 8.51 -33.86 20.61
N ASP A 16 9.69 -34.06 20.01
CA ASP A 16 10.19 -35.38 19.62
C ASP A 16 11.67 -35.55 19.98
N SER A 17 11.92 -36.20 21.11
CA SER A 17 13.26 -36.49 21.63
C SER A 17 14.16 -37.34 20.72
N PHE A 18 13.60 -37.97 19.66
CA PHE A 18 14.35 -38.73 18.67
C PHE A 18 14.75 -37.90 17.45
N SER A 19 14.11 -36.75 17.23
CA SER A 19 14.41 -35.83 16.13
C SER A 19 15.53 -34.87 16.53
N LYS A 20 16.77 -35.36 16.38
CA LYS A 20 17.99 -34.58 16.60
C LYS A 20 18.77 -34.42 15.30
N ALA A 21 19.21 -33.20 15.01
CA ALA A 21 20.14 -32.92 13.93
C ALA A 21 21.45 -32.36 14.50
N ASN A 22 22.56 -32.97 14.10
CA ASN A 22 23.91 -32.49 14.40
C ASN A 22 24.53 -32.03 13.10
N ILE A 23 24.89 -30.76 13.02
CA ILE A 23 25.54 -30.18 11.85
C ILE A 23 26.94 -29.77 12.26
N GLU A 24 27.94 -30.32 11.57
CA GLU A 24 29.33 -29.92 11.71
C GLU A 24 29.71 -29.03 10.53
N LEU A 25 30.19 -27.82 10.82
CA LEU A 25 30.59 -26.83 9.83
C LEU A 25 32.06 -26.47 10.05
N PRO A 26 32.95 -26.72 9.07
CA PRO A 26 34.32 -26.24 9.16
C PRO A 26 34.34 -24.71 9.10
N LEU A 27 34.98 -24.09 10.08
CA LEU A 27 35.15 -22.65 10.24
C LEU A 27 36.64 -22.31 10.18
N GLN A 28 37.06 -21.72 9.08
CA GLN A 28 38.44 -21.23 8.95
C GLN A 28 38.54 -19.80 9.50
N VAL A 29 39.36 -19.61 10.53
CA VAL A 29 39.67 -18.30 11.09
C VAL A 29 41.08 -17.92 10.67
N SER A 30 41.21 -16.84 9.89
CA SER A 30 42.49 -16.31 9.43
C SER A 30 42.57 -14.80 9.63
N VAL A 31 43.16 -14.41 10.76
CA VAL A 31 43.38 -13.01 11.17
C VAL A 31 44.83 -12.64 10.88
N ALA A 32 45.05 -11.73 9.92
CA ALA A 32 46.37 -11.17 9.63
C ALA A 32 46.77 -10.23 10.77
N LYS A 33 48.02 -10.32 11.26
CA LYS A 33 48.48 -9.57 12.45
C LYS A 33 49.15 -8.23 12.13
N ASP A 34 49.51 -8.03 10.88
CA ASP A 34 50.35 -6.94 10.35
C ASP A 34 49.55 -5.88 9.58
N ARG A 35 48.26 -6.11 9.34
CA ARG A 35 47.36 -5.17 8.68
C ARG A 35 46.09 -4.97 9.47
N ILE A 36 45.45 -3.81 9.27
CA ILE A 36 44.17 -3.49 9.86
C ILE A 36 43.13 -4.50 9.40
N GLN A 37 42.41 -5.07 10.35
CA GLN A 37 41.28 -5.95 10.09
C GLN A 37 40.05 -5.49 10.85
N MET A 38 38.88 -5.88 10.36
CA MET A 38 37.60 -5.50 10.94
C MET A 38 36.71 -6.74 11.01
N ALA A 39 36.08 -6.94 12.16
CA ALA A 39 35.02 -7.92 12.34
C ALA A 39 33.75 -7.47 11.61
N ASP A 40 32.92 -8.42 11.22
CA ASP A 40 31.64 -8.09 10.60
C ASP A 40 30.78 -7.24 11.55
N ILE A 41 29.88 -6.47 10.95
CA ILE A 41 29.00 -5.58 11.70
C ILE A 41 27.94 -6.43 12.40
N LEU A 42 27.81 -6.30 13.71
CA LEU A 42 26.70 -6.84 14.46
C LEU A 42 25.64 -5.74 14.61
N PHE A 43 24.41 -5.99 14.16
CA PHE A 43 23.30 -5.14 14.58
C PHE A 43 22.82 -5.60 15.94
N CYS A 44 22.46 -4.63 16.77
CA CYS A 44 21.97 -4.88 18.11
C CYS A 44 20.52 -4.41 18.22
N ASP A 45 19.70 -5.15 18.96
CA ASP A 45 18.39 -4.67 19.37
C ASP A 45 18.51 -3.74 20.58
N THR A 46 19.42 -4.08 21.50
CA THR A 46 19.67 -3.31 22.72
C THR A 46 21.16 -3.27 23.03
N LEU A 47 21.60 -2.14 23.60
CA LEU A 47 22.96 -1.93 24.10
C LEU A 47 22.89 -1.19 25.44
N TYR A 48 23.50 -1.76 26.48
CA TYR A 48 23.52 -1.16 27.82
C TYR A 48 24.78 -1.58 28.60
N PRO A 49 25.24 -0.78 29.59
CA PRO A 49 26.35 -1.17 30.45
C PRO A 49 26.05 -2.47 31.20
N ALA A 50 27.01 -3.39 31.22
CA ALA A 50 26.86 -4.66 31.92
C ALA A 50 27.07 -4.46 33.43
N THR A 51 26.18 -5.01 34.26
CA THR A 51 26.35 -5.07 35.71
C THR A 51 27.06 -6.35 36.15
N GLN A 52 26.87 -7.44 35.41
CA GLN A 52 27.58 -8.71 35.56
C GLN A 52 27.89 -9.29 34.17
N PRO A 53 29.03 -10.01 34.00
CA PRO A 53 29.35 -10.66 32.74
C PRO A 53 28.41 -11.82 32.41
N ASP A 54 27.90 -11.83 31.17
CA ASP A 54 27.14 -12.92 30.55
C ASP A 54 27.64 -13.20 29.11
N VAL A 55 26.94 -14.07 28.37
CA VAL A 55 27.30 -14.46 27.00
C VAL A 55 27.24 -13.31 25.98
N PHE A 56 26.55 -12.21 26.31
CA PHE A 56 26.40 -11.00 25.50
C PHE A 56 27.33 -9.86 25.98
N THR A 57 28.01 -10.02 27.11
CA THR A 57 28.92 -9.01 27.64
C THR A 57 30.21 -8.93 26.81
N ARG A 58 30.48 -7.73 26.28
CA ARG A 58 31.77 -7.37 25.68
C ARG A 58 32.20 -6.00 26.18
N TYR A 59 33.45 -5.86 26.59
CA TYR A 59 34.02 -4.55 26.99
C TYR A 59 33.21 -3.76 28.03
N GLY A 60 32.51 -4.45 28.95
CA GLY A 60 31.67 -3.82 29.97
C GLY A 60 30.28 -3.40 29.51
N PHE A 61 29.84 -3.85 28.33
CA PHE A 61 28.50 -3.62 27.78
C PHE A 61 27.86 -4.94 27.35
N ASN A 62 26.54 -5.04 27.51
CA ASN A 62 25.76 -6.11 26.92
C ASN A 62 25.28 -5.69 25.53
N PHE A 63 25.56 -6.51 24.54
CA PHE A 63 25.13 -6.33 23.16
C PHE A 63 24.13 -7.42 22.81
N ILE A 64 22.84 -7.09 22.85
CA ILE A 64 21.78 -8.04 22.47
C ILE A 64 21.65 -8.01 20.94
N PRO A 65 22.02 -9.08 20.22
CA PRO A 65 21.99 -9.10 18.76
C PRO A 65 20.58 -8.91 18.23
N SER A 66 20.44 -8.18 17.12
CA SER A 66 19.19 -8.18 16.37
C SER A 66 19.04 -9.52 15.63
N VAL A 67 17.88 -10.17 15.79
CA VAL A 67 17.51 -11.40 15.06
C VAL A 67 17.14 -11.14 13.60
N SER A 68 16.98 -9.87 13.22
CA SER A 68 16.60 -9.47 11.87
C SER A 68 17.37 -8.24 11.41
N ASN A 69 17.63 -8.16 10.11
CA ASN A 69 18.16 -6.97 9.45
C ASN A 69 17.03 -6.03 8.95
N ILE A 70 15.78 -6.28 9.35
CA ILE A 70 14.62 -5.45 9.01
C ILE A 70 14.38 -4.44 10.14
N MET A 71 14.52 -3.17 9.82
CA MET A 71 14.20 -2.05 10.69
C MET A 71 12.72 -1.70 10.54
N GLU A 72 11.94 -2.09 11.54
CA GLU A 72 10.50 -1.83 11.58
C GLU A 72 10.15 -0.33 11.58
N LYS A 73 8.88 -0.02 11.39
CA LYS A 73 8.40 1.36 11.26
C LYS A 73 8.70 2.22 12.50
N ASN A 74 8.63 1.61 13.68
CA ASN A 74 8.88 2.24 14.98
C ASN A 74 10.37 2.34 15.35
N LYS A 75 11.28 1.67 14.61
CA LYS A 75 12.71 1.75 14.86
C LYS A 75 13.31 2.98 14.18
N ASN A 76 13.67 3.96 15.01
CA ASN A 76 14.27 5.23 14.59
C ASN A 76 15.80 5.24 14.70
N SER A 77 16.40 4.20 15.26
CA SER A 77 17.85 4.07 15.38
C SER A 77 18.31 2.68 14.94
N LEU A 78 19.46 2.65 14.27
CA LEU A 78 20.19 1.43 13.94
C LEU A 78 21.38 1.32 14.90
N LEU A 79 21.25 0.45 15.90
CA LEU A 79 22.34 0.12 16.82
C LEU A 79 23.25 -0.91 16.18
N PHE A 80 24.56 -0.67 16.27
CA PHE A 80 25.53 -1.60 15.74
C PHE A 80 26.78 -1.66 16.60
N TYR A 81 27.56 -2.71 16.38
CA TYR A 81 28.84 -2.96 17.00
C TYR A 81 29.78 -3.67 16.02
N SER A 82 31.08 -3.34 16.07
CA SER A 82 32.15 -4.00 15.33
C SER A 82 33.48 -3.82 16.05
N GLU A 83 34.43 -4.71 15.77
CA GLU A 83 35.79 -4.69 16.29
C GLU A 83 36.77 -4.39 15.16
N ILE A 84 37.80 -3.61 15.47
CA ILE A 84 38.87 -3.24 14.56
C ILE A 84 40.18 -3.67 15.22
N TYR A 85 40.96 -4.46 14.51
CA TYR A 85 42.18 -5.09 15.02
C TYR A 85 43.42 -4.51 14.33
N ASN A 86 44.54 -4.57 15.06
CA ASN A 86 45.89 -4.31 14.57
C ASN A 86 46.12 -2.89 14.02
N THR A 87 45.39 -1.88 14.52
CA THR A 87 45.61 -0.48 14.10
C THR A 87 46.95 0.05 14.60
N LEU A 88 47.39 -0.38 15.80
CA LEU A 88 48.72 -0.05 16.32
C LEU A 88 49.86 -0.69 15.51
N ALA A 89 49.71 -1.95 15.12
CA ALA A 89 50.72 -2.65 14.33
C ALA A 89 50.86 -2.05 12.93
N ALA A 90 49.73 -1.68 12.29
CA ALA A 90 49.74 -1.13 10.94
C ALA A 90 50.16 0.35 10.86
N ASN A 91 49.75 1.17 11.83
CA ASN A 91 49.92 2.64 11.75
C ASN A 91 50.88 3.21 12.80
N GLY A 92 51.43 2.39 13.70
CA GLY A 92 52.23 2.85 14.83
C GLY A 92 51.43 3.66 15.86
N GLN A 93 52.15 4.37 16.74
CA GLN A 93 51.53 5.27 17.72
C GLN A 93 50.79 6.41 17.01
N GLY A 94 49.59 6.76 17.48
CA GLY A 94 48.81 7.85 16.90
C GLY A 94 47.31 7.63 16.94
N LYS A 95 46.63 8.15 15.93
CA LYS A 95 45.18 8.08 15.78
C LYS A 95 44.80 7.65 14.37
N PHE A 96 43.64 7.04 14.23
CA PHE A 96 43.00 6.72 12.96
C PHE A 96 41.55 7.21 12.95
N LYS A 97 40.98 7.30 11.75
CA LYS A 97 39.58 7.69 11.55
C LYS A 97 38.74 6.48 11.14
N THR A 98 37.50 6.45 11.59
CA THR A 98 36.47 5.54 11.10
C THR A 98 35.33 6.35 10.52
N MET A 99 34.80 5.96 9.37
CA MET A 99 33.58 6.48 8.78
C MET A 99 32.49 5.42 8.84
N VAL A 100 31.40 5.75 9.53
CA VAL A 100 30.14 5.00 9.49
C VAL A 100 29.26 5.71 8.48
N SER A 101 28.65 4.99 7.53
CA SER A 101 27.78 5.60 6.53
C SER A 101 26.67 4.65 6.10
N VAL A 102 25.45 5.16 5.90
CA VAL A 102 24.40 4.43 5.17
C VAL A 102 24.63 4.58 3.66
N ARG A 103 24.51 3.47 2.94
CA ARG A 103 24.75 3.36 1.50
C ARG A 103 23.51 2.81 0.81
N ASN A 104 23.20 3.33 -0.37
CA ASN A 104 22.22 2.74 -1.27
C ASN A 104 22.75 1.42 -1.83
N THR A 105 21.87 0.62 -2.44
CA THR A 105 22.24 -0.66 -3.07
C THR A 105 23.17 -0.51 -4.28
N ASP A 106 23.23 0.67 -4.91
CA ASP A 106 24.20 1.02 -5.95
C ASP A 106 25.59 1.41 -5.41
N GLY A 107 25.77 1.40 -4.08
CA GLY A 107 27.00 1.76 -3.39
C GLY A 107 27.19 3.26 -3.12
N SER A 108 26.30 4.12 -3.65
CA SER A 108 26.32 5.55 -3.36
C SER A 108 25.97 5.83 -1.90
N MET A 109 26.52 6.91 -1.35
CA MET A 109 26.27 7.29 0.05
C MET A 109 24.97 8.06 0.21
N VAL A 110 24.19 7.72 1.23
CA VAL A 110 23.01 8.49 1.61
C VAL A 110 23.46 9.69 2.41
N LYS A 111 23.34 10.89 1.84
CA LYS A 111 23.78 12.15 2.47
C LYS A 111 23.07 12.37 3.82
N GLY A 112 23.82 12.76 4.83
CA GLY A 112 23.31 13.05 6.17
C GLY A 112 23.24 11.85 7.11
N PHE A 113 23.66 10.66 6.63
CA PHE A 113 23.73 9.42 7.42
C PHE A 113 25.16 8.91 7.56
N GLU A 114 26.12 9.82 7.51
CA GLU A 114 27.53 9.57 7.73
C GLU A 114 28.05 10.19 9.04
N LYS A 115 28.97 9.47 9.69
CA LYS A 115 29.62 9.94 10.90
C LYS A 115 31.08 9.53 10.89
N ILE A 116 31.96 10.50 11.11
CA ILE A 116 33.39 10.25 11.27
C ILE A 116 33.73 10.29 12.76
N ARG A 117 34.49 9.30 13.21
CA ARG A 117 35.06 9.25 14.56
C ARG A 117 36.57 9.09 14.46
N THR A 118 37.29 9.65 15.43
CA THR A 118 38.73 9.48 15.55
C THR A 118 39.03 8.69 16.82
N GLN A 119 39.86 7.66 16.72
CA GLN A 119 40.29 6.84 17.85
C GLN A 119 41.81 6.74 17.89
N LYS A 120 42.38 6.44 19.06
CA LYS A 120 43.81 6.11 19.17
C LYS A 120 44.06 4.71 18.60
N ASN A 121 45.20 4.54 17.94
CA ASN A 121 45.64 3.23 17.48
C ASN A 121 45.85 2.28 18.67
N ASN A 122 45.36 1.04 18.56
CA ASN A 122 45.47 0.00 19.55
C ASN A 122 45.54 -1.38 18.87
N ASN A 123 45.85 -2.44 19.62
CA ASN A 123 45.75 -3.81 19.09
C ASN A 123 44.30 -4.19 18.81
N LEU A 124 43.37 -3.60 19.57
CA LEU A 124 41.94 -3.82 19.49
C LEU A 124 41.20 -2.53 19.81
N ASN A 125 40.34 -2.13 18.90
CA ASN A 125 39.43 -1.01 19.02
C ASN A 125 38.00 -1.54 18.85
N TYR A 126 37.07 -1.07 19.67
CA TYR A 126 35.65 -1.35 19.49
C TYR A 126 34.94 -0.12 18.94
N LEU A 127 33.96 -0.36 18.08
CA LEU A 127 33.11 0.67 17.53
C LEU A 127 31.66 0.24 17.67
N PHE A 128 30.93 0.95 18.51
CA PHE A 128 29.48 0.87 18.57
C PHE A 128 28.89 2.28 18.59
N ASP A 129 27.71 2.40 17.98
CA ASP A 129 26.95 3.64 17.94
C ASP A 129 25.49 3.35 17.56
N ALA A 130 24.68 4.40 17.64
CA ALA A 130 23.38 4.47 17.01
C ALA A 130 23.46 5.38 15.77
N VAL A 131 22.98 4.90 14.63
CA VAL A 131 22.65 5.78 13.49
C VAL A 131 21.19 6.17 13.62
N ASP A 132 20.89 7.47 13.69
CA ASP A 132 19.51 7.95 13.59
C ASP A 132 19.01 7.71 12.16
N ILE A 133 17.99 6.86 12.04
CA ILE A 133 17.32 6.48 10.79
C ILE A 133 15.88 6.99 10.73
N SER A 134 15.47 7.88 11.64
CA SER A 134 14.11 8.45 11.69
C SER A 134 13.70 9.15 10.40
N LYS A 135 14.66 9.79 9.73
CA LYS A 135 14.47 10.49 8.45
C LYS A 135 14.93 9.68 7.24
N LEU A 136 15.39 8.45 7.43
CA LEU A 136 15.81 7.59 6.33
C LEU A 136 14.55 7.11 5.58
N PRO A 137 14.46 7.32 4.25
CA PRO A 137 13.35 6.77 3.47
C PRO A 137 13.27 5.25 3.64
N GLY A 138 12.08 4.69 3.43
CA GLY A 138 11.95 3.24 3.38
C GLY A 138 12.61 2.68 2.13
N GLY A 139 13.33 1.57 2.29
CA GLY A 139 14.20 1.06 1.24
C GLY A 139 15.18 0.02 1.73
N GLU A 140 16.02 -0.41 0.81
CA GLU A 140 17.10 -1.37 1.03
C GLU A 140 18.44 -0.63 1.07
N TYR A 141 19.27 -0.94 2.05
CA TYR A 141 20.49 -0.19 2.34
C TYR A 141 21.61 -1.09 2.85
N TYR A 142 22.83 -0.55 2.86
CA TYR A 142 23.95 -1.10 3.61
C TYR A 142 24.43 -0.10 4.67
N LEU A 143 24.72 -0.59 5.88
CA LEU A 143 25.57 0.15 6.81
C LEU A 143 27.03 -0.19 6.49
N ARG A 144 27.83 0.80 6.11
CA ARG A 144 29.27 0.67 5.89
C ARG A 144 30.04 1.25 7.07
N ILE A 145 31.00 0.50 7.58
CA ILE A 145 32.05 0.99 8.46
C ILE A 145 33.36 0.89 7.70
N ALA A 146 34.06 2.01 7.53
CA ALA A 146 35.37 2.07 6.89
C ALA A 146 36.42 2.67 7.84
N VAL A 147 37.60 2.05 7.93
CA VAL A 147 38.79 2.65 8.53
C VAL A 147 39.51 3.45 7.45
N LEU A 148 39.80 4.71 7.74
CA LEU A 148 40.40 5.63 6.79
C LEU A 148 41.87 5.88 7.13
N ASP A 149 42.70 5.97 6.10
CA ASP A 149 44.07 6.48 6.22
C ASP A 149 44.12 8.02 6.29
N LYS A 150 45.34 8.57 6.29
CA LYS A 150 45.60 10.02 6.32
C LYS A 150 45.08 10.77 5.09
N ASP A 151 44.96 10.08 3.96
CA ASP A 151 44.50 10.61 2.67
C ASP A 151 42.99 10.37 2.48
N ASN A 152 42.32 9.83 3.52
CA ASN A 152 40.91 9.44 3.58
C ASN A 152 40.52 8.26 2.66
N ASN A 153 41.48 7.41 2.26
CA ASN A 153 41.18 6.16 1.57
C ASN A 153 40.79 5.08 2.58
N ALA A 154 39.84 4.22 2.21
CA ALA A 154 39.44 3.10 3.04
C ALA A 154 40.50 1.98 3.01
N VAL A 155 41.15 1.73 4.14
CA VAL A 155 42.17 0.66 4.30
C VAL A 155 41.58 -0.64 4.85
N ALA A 156 40.40 -0.57 5.47
CA ALA A 156 39.58 -1.72 5.82
C ALA A 156 38.11 -1.28 5.81
N GLN A 157 37.21 -2.13 5.35
CA GLN A 157 35.77 -1.85 5.39
C GLN A 157 34.93 -3.11 5.58
N ARG A 158 33.74 -2.91 6.15
CA ARG A 158 32.67 -3.90 6.22
C ARG A 158 31.34 -3.25 5.91
N ASP A 159 30.49 -4.03 5.25
CA ASP A 159 29.13 -3.66 4.90
C ASP A 159 28.16 -4.66 5.54
N LYS A 160 27.01 -4.16 5.97
CA LYS A 160 25.90 -5.01 6.38
C LYS A 160 24.59 -4.51 5.84
N TYR A 161 23.91 -5.38 5.12
CA TYR A 161 22.61 -5.14 4.52
C TYR A 161 21.52 -4.96 5.58
N PHE A 162 20.61 -4.02 5.36
CA PHE A 162 19.38 -3.87 6.13
C PHE A 162 18.25 -3.27 5.30
N ILE A 163 17.02 -3.49 5.74
CA ILE A 163 15.81 -2.93 5.11
C ILE A 163 15.18 -1.94 6.09
N LYS A 164 14.85 -0.72 5.66
CA LYS A 164 14.00 0.19 6.43
C LYS A 164 12.55 0.09 5.94
N LEU A 165 11.65 -0.31 6.82
CA LEU A 165 10.22 -0.31 6.53
C LEU A 165 9.61 1.07 6.77
N THR A 166 8.81 1.51 5.79
CA THR A 166 7.88 2.64 5.86
C THR A 166 6.59 2.24 5.15
N ASP A 167 5.49 2.96 5.38
CA ASP A 167 4.24 2.73 4.64
C ASP A 167 4.43 2.90 3.13
N SER A 168 5.22 3.91 2.74
CA SER A 168 5.54 4.16 1.33
C SER A 168 6.30 2.99 0.69
N PHE A 169 7.29 2.43 1.38
CA PHE A 169 8.08 1.31 0.86
C PHE A 169 7.26 0.01 0.80
N LEU A 170 6.43 -0.25 1.81
CA LEU A 170 5.49 -1.38 1.78
C LEU A 170 4.50 -1.26 0.62
N ALA A 171 3.99 -0.06 0.34
CA ALA A 171 3.12 0.15 -0.82
C ALA A 171 3.84 -0.17 -2.14
N VAL A 172 5.12 0.19 -2.28
CA VAL A 172 5.93 -0.18 -3.46
C VAL A 172 6.05 -1.71 -3.57
N ILE A 173 6.44 -2.40 -2.50
CA ILE A 173 6.59 -3.86 -2.48
C ILE A 173 5.26 -4.54 -2.83
N ASN A 174 4.18 -4.16 -2.17
CA ASN A 174 2.87 -4.76 -2.39
C ASN A 174 2.37 -4.54 -3.83
N THR A 175 2.58 -3.34 -4.37
CA THR A 175 2.22 -3.04 -5.77
C THR A 175 2.98 -3.97 -6.71
N LYS A 176 4.30 -4.13 -6.52
CA LYS A 176 5.14 -5.05 -7.32
C LYS A 176 4.70 -6.51 -7.21
N ASN A 177 4.20 -6.93 -6.05
CA ASN A 177 3.74 -8.30 -5.83
C ASN A 177 2.30 -8.56 -6.31
N SER A 178 1.52 -7.52 -6.59
CA SER A 178 0.13 -7.61 -7.09
C SER A 178 0.07 -7.58 -8.62
N GLY A 179 -0.93 -8.17 -9.28
CA GLY A 179 -1.09 -8.10 -10.74
C GLY A 179 -1.23 -6.67 -11.30
N ILE A 180 -1.53 -5.68 -10.44
CA ILE A 180 -1.58 -4.25 -10.80
C ILE A 180 -0.25 -3.74 -11.38
N HIS A 181 0.91 -4.31 -11.01
CA HIS A 181 2.20 -3.90 -11.60
C HIS A 181 2.30 -4.14 -13.12
N LYS A 182 1.42 -4.99 -13.67
CA LYS A 182 1.38 -5.30 -15.10
C LYS A 182 0.63 -4.26 -15.91
N LEU A 183 -0.20 -3.44 -15.27
CA LEU A 183 -0.95 -2.39 -15.93
C LEU A 183 -0.02 -1.25 -16.33
N SER A 184 -0.13 -0.81 -17.57
CA SER A 184 0.52 0.38 -18.06
C SER A 184 -0.10 1.64 -17.46
N ALA A 185 0.68 2.73 -17.43
CA ALA A 185 0.17 4.03 -17.00
C ALA A 185 -1.02 4.52 -17.83
N GLN A 186 -1.13 4.11 -19.10
CA GLN A 186 -2.25 4.49 -19.95
C GLN A 186 -3.51 3.71 -19.58
N GLU A 187 -3.42 2.39 -19.36
CA GLU A 187 -4.55 1.57 -18.90
C GLU A 187 -5.13 2.10 -17.60
N ILE A 188 -4.28 2.45 -16.62
CA ILE A 188 -4.74 3.04 -15.35
C ILE A 188 -5.51 4.35 -15.60
N LYS A 189 -5.01 5.22 -16.49
CA LYS A 189 -5.70 6.49 -16.83
C LYS A 189 -7.03 6.25 -17.52
N ASP A 190 -7.11 5.25 -18.39
CA ASP A 190 -8.32 4.90 -19.13
C ASP A 190 -9.40 4.30 -18.22
N PHE A 191 -9.02 3.73 -17.08
CA PHE A 191 -9.97 3.24 -16.06
C PHE A 191 -10.58 4.34 -15.19
N VAL A 192 -9.90 5.49 -15.01
CA VAL A 192 -10.37 6.56 -14.12
C VAL A 192 -11.79 7.06 -14.45
N PRO A 193 -12.18 7.27 -15.71
CA PRO A 193 -13.56 7.63 -16.05
C PRO A 193 -14.60 6.62 -15.58
N TYR A 194 -14.26 5.33 -15.52
CA TYR A 194 -15.18 4.31 -15.01
C TYR A 194 -15.33 4.40 -13.50
N MET A 195 -14.26 4.78 -12.81
CA MET A 195 -14.20 4.87 -11.36
C MET A 195 -14.77 6.18 -10.81
N GLU A 196 -15.05 7.18 -11.65
CA GLU A 196 -15.62 8.48 -11.27
C GLU A 196 -16.74 8.39 -10.22
N PRO A 197 -17.71 7.43 -10.29
CA PRO A 197 -18.78 7.35 -9.29
C PRO A 197 -18.34 6.97 -7.88
N ILE A 198 -17.13 6.40 -7.74
CA ILE A 198 -16.58 5.84 -6.48
C ILE A 198 -15.26 6.49 -6.04
N VAL A 199 -14.77 7.49 -6.78
CA VAL A 199 -13.53 8.21 -6.49
C VAL A 199 -13.86 9.56 -5.84
N SER A 200 -13.26 9.84 -4.68
CA SER A 200 -13.45 11.13 -4.00
C SER A 200 -12.65 12.25 -4.66
N SER A 201 -12.99 13.51 -4.39
CA SER A 201 -12.19 14.66 -4.85
C SER A 201 -10.73 14.59 -4.39
N LYS A 202 -10.49 14.07 -3.18
CA LYS A 202 -9.15 13.85 -2.62
C LYS A 202 -8.39 12.78 -3.41
N ASP A 203 -9.06 11.69 -3.78
CA ASP A 203 -8.45 10.62 -4.57
C ASP A 203 -8.15 11.06 -6.00
N LEU A 204 -8.99 11.91 -6.60
CA LEU A 204 -8.71 12.54 -7.90
C LEU A 204 -7.49 13.47 -7.83
N GLU A 205 -7.32 14.23 -6.76
CA GLU A 205 -6.11 15.05 -6.56
C GLU A 205 -4.87 14.17 -6.42
N ASN A 206 -4.95 13.09 -5.64
CA ASN A 206 -3.87 12.12 -5.48
C ASN A 206 -3.52 11.44 -6.81
N PHE A 207 -4.53 11.08 -7.62
CA PHE A 207 -4.36 10.57 -8.97
C PHE A 207 -3.58 11.57 -9.85
N ARG A 208 -3.99 12.84 -9.86
CA ARG A 208 -3.31 13.88 -10.66
C ARG A 208 -1.85 14.05 -10.25
N ARG A 209 -1.56 14.07 -8.95
CA ARG A 209 -0.19 14.14 -8.41
C ARG A 209 0.63 12.91 -8.83
N ALA A 210 0.07 11.72 -8.69
CA ALA A 210 0.74 10.48 -9.05
C ALA A 210 1.00 10.40 -10.57
N SER A 211 0.01 10.76 -11.39
CA SER A 211 0.10 10.80 -12.84
C SER A 211 1.13 11.82 -13.36
N ALA A 212 1.38 12.91 -12.63
CA ALA A 212 2.38 13.91 -13.00
C ALA A 212 3.81 13.49 -12.62
N LYS A 213 3.95 12.54 -11.67
CA LYS A 213 5.25 12.12 -11.14
C LYS A 213 5.92 11.08 -12.02
N ASP A 214 5.38 9.86 -12.07
CA ASP A 214 5.89 8.76 -12.88
C ASP A 214 4.90 7.57 -12.90
N SER A 215 5.18 6.56 -13.73
CA SER A 215 4.32 5.37 -13.88
C SER A 215 4.25 4.52 -12.60
N SER A 216 5.34 4.46 -11.82
CA SER A 216 5.37 3.69 -10.57
C SER A 216 4.49 4.35 -9.51
N ALA A 217 4.54 5.67 -9.39
CA ALA A 217 3.69 6.44 -8.51
C ALA A 217 2.20 6.27 -8.85
N LEU A 218 1.88 6.23 -10.14
CA LEU A 218 0.52 5.97 -10.62
C LEU A 218 0.03 4.56 -10.26
N ALA A 219 0.87 3.54 -10.45
CA ALA A 219 0.55 2.16 -10.05
C ALA A 219 0.35 2.03 -8.53
N ILE A 220 1.20 2.68 -7.72
CA ILE A 220 1.07 2.71 -6.25
C ILE A 220 -0.23 3.40 -5.82
N TRP A 221 -0.60 4.51 -6.47
CA TRP A 221 -1.89 5.16 -6.21
C TRP A 221 -3.06 4.21 -6.52
N PHE A 222 -3.02 3.54 -7.67
CA PHE A 222 -4.09 2.62 -8.08
C PHE A 222 -4.21 1.43 -7.12
N TYR A 223 -3.08 0.81 -6.76
CA TYR A 223 -3.04 -0.25 -5.75
C TYR A 223 -3.61 0.21 -4.41
N ASN A 224 -3.20 1.38 -3.91
CA ASN A 224 -3.69 1.90 -2.63
C ASN A 224 -5.18 2.27 -2.66
N PHE A 225 -5.70 2.75 -3.80
CA PHE A 225 -7.12 3.03 -3.97
C PHE A 225 -7.96 1.76 -3.77
N TRP A 226 -7.58 0.65 -4.39
CA TRP A 226 -8.27 -0.62 -4.24
C TRP A 226 -8.03 -1.26 -2.87
N LYS A 227 -6.82 -1.10 -2.30
CA LYS A 227 -6.50 -1.56 -0.95
C LYS A 227 -7.36 -0.89 0.12
N ALA A 228 -7.74 0.38 -0.08
CA ALA A 228 -8.65 1.06 0.84
C ALA A 228 -10.07 0.45 0.85
N LYS A 229 -10.46 -0.26 -0.22
CA LYS A 229 -11.77 -0.94 -0.33
C LYS A 229 -11.70 -2.40 0.10
N ASN A 230 -10.64 -3.09 -0.29
CA ASN A 230 -10.34 -4.46 0.13
C ASN A 230 -8.86 -4.57 0.55
N PRO A 231 -8.55 -4.45 1.86
CA PRO A 231 -7.18 -4.54 2.36
C PRO A 231 -6.51 -5.90 2.14
N GLU A 232 -7.31 -6.97 2.11
CA GLU A 232 -6.85 -8.36 1.98
C GLU A 232 -6.53 -8.69 0.52
N ASP A 233 -7.42 -8.32 -0.41
CA ASP A 233 -7.25 -8.58 -1.84
C ASP A 233 -7.67 -7.38 -2.72
N PRO A 234 -6.77 -6.39 -2.89
CA PRO A 234 -7.02 -5.24 -3.74
C PRO A 234 -7.25 -5.60 -5.22
N GLU A 235 -6.60 -6.66 -5.70
CA GLU A 235 -6.67 -7.09 -7.10
C GLU A 235 -8.02 -7.74 -7.42
N LEU A 236 -8.55 -8.55 -6.50
CA LEU A 236 -9.90 -9.09 -6.61
C LEU A 236 -10.96 -7.99 -6.64
N GLU A 237 -10.85 -6.98 -5.76
CA GLU A 237 -11.80 -5.86 -5.74
C GLU A 237 -11.79 -5.06 -7.05
N TYR A 238 -10.59 -4.75 -7.56
CA TYR A 238 -10.43 -4.15 -8.88
C TYR A 238 -11.08 -5.02 -9.98
N THR A 239 -10.81 -6.32 -9.98
CA THR A 239 -11.33 -7.26 -10.99
C THR A 239 -12.86 -7.32 -10.97
N ASN A 240 -13.44 -7.46 -9.79
CA ASN A 240 -14.91 -7.45 -9.60
C ASN A 240 -15.52 -6.12 -10.08
N TYR A 241 -14.85 -5.01 -9.83
CA TYR A 241 -15.32 -3.72 -10.31
C TYR A 241 -15.27 -3.61 -11.84
N MET A 242 -14.20 -4.11 -12.49
CA MET A 242 -14.12 -4.13 -13.96
C MET A 242 -15.17 -5.04 -14.60
N GLN A 243 -15.60 -6.11 -13.93
CA GLN A 243 -16.76 -6.90 -14.37
C GLN A 243 -18.05 -6.08 -14.35
N ASN A 244 -18.26 -5.24 -13.33
CA ASN A 244 -19.40 -4.32 -13.28
C ASN A 244 -19.32 -3.26 -14.39
N VAL A 245 -18.13 -2.74 -14.69
CA VAL A 245 -17.91 -1.81 -15.82
C VAL A 245 -18.29 -2.47 -17.14
N THR A 246 -17.87 -3.71 -17.36
CA THR A 246 -18.21 -4.48 -18.56
C THR A 246 -19.73 -4.67 -18.67
N TYR A 247 -20.37 -5.12 -17.60
CA TYR A 247 -21.83 -5.27 -17.55
C TYR A 247 -22.56 -3.97 -17.88
N VAL A 248 -22.15 -2.86 -17.27
CA VAL A 248 -22.75 -1.53 -17.51
C VAL A 248 -22.56 -1.08 -18.95
N GLN A 249 -21.38 -1.32 -19.52
CA GLN A 249 -21.08 -0.98 -20.91
C GLN A 249 -21.91 -1.79 -21.90
N GLU A 250 -22.22 -3.05 -21.60
CA GLU A 250 -23.04 -3.91 -22.44
C GLU A 250 -24.54 -3.61 -22.31
N ASN A 251 -25.02 -3.38 -21.08
CA ASN A 251 -26.46 -3.34 -20.79
C ASN A 251 -27.05 -1.92 -20.79
N PHE A 252 -26.23 -0.90 -20.55
CA PHE A 252 -26.71 0.49 -20.42
C PHE A 252 -26.12 1.44 -21.45
N ASN A 253 -25.38 0.94 -22.45
CA ASN A 253 -24.98 1.80 -23.56
C ASN A 253 -26.21 2.32 -24.33
N THR A 254 -26.03 3.47 -24.97
CA THR A 254 -26.97 4.04 -25.91
C THR A 254 -26.22 4.40 -27.19
N MET A 255 -26.95 4.76 -28.26
CA MET A 255 -26.31 5.18 -29.51
C MET A 255 -25.39 6.40 -29.34
N ILE A 256 -25.65 7.24 -28.33
CA ILE A 256 -24.95 8.52 -28.12
C ILE A 256 -24.11 8.55 -26.84
N SER A 257 -24.22 7.55 -25.97
CA SER A 257 -23.54 7.53 -24.67
C SER A 257 -23.03 6.13 -24.32
N LYS A 258 -21.80 6.07 -23.80
CA LYS A 258 -21.24 4.85 -23.23
C LYS A 258 -22.00 4.51 -21.94
N GLY A 259 -22.20 3.22 -21.66
CA GLY A 259 -22.97 2.74 -20.51
C GLY A 259 -22.57 3.37 -19.18
N TYR A 260 -21.26 3.50 -18.90
CA TYR A 260 -20.78 4.09 -17.63
C TYR A 260 -21.14 5.58 -17.45
N ARG A 261 -21.47 6.28 -18.54
CA ARG A 261 -21.88 7.69 -18.53
C ARG A 261 -23.40 7.87 -18.38
N THR A 262 -24.17 6.80 -18.49
CA THR A 262 -25.62 6.85 -18.27
C THR A 262 -25.94 6.90 -16.78
N ASP A 263 -27.11 7.40 -16.42
CA ASP A 263 -27.53 7.44 -15.02
C ASP A 263 -27.64 6.04 -14.42
N ARG A 264 -28.17 5.07 -15.17
CA ARG A 264 -28.22 3.66 -14.73
C ARG A 264 -26.83 3.09 -14.53
N GLY A 265 -25.92 3.32 -15.47
CA GLY A 265 -24.53 2.89 -15.35
C GLY A 265 -23.80 3.51 -14.16
N ARG A 266 -23.95 4.83 -13.97
CA ARG A 266 -23.35 5.55 -12.84
C ARG A 266 -23.87 5.03 -11.49
N ILE A 267 -25.18 4.82 -11.36
CA ILE A 267 -25.78 4.27 -10.13
C ILE A 267 -25.33 2.83 -9.89
N TYR A 268 -25.30 1.99 -10.93
CA TYR A 268 -24.80 0.62 -10.84
C TYR A 268 -23.33 0.57 -10.41
N LEU A 269 -22.47 1.42 -10.99
CA LEU A 269 -21.05 1.47 -10.62
C LEU A 269 -20.82 2.06 -9.22
N LYS A 270 -21.68 2.96 -8.75
CA LYS A 270 -21.56 3.57 -7.42
C LYS A 270 -22.04 2.66 -6.29
N TYR A 271 -23.15 1.98 -6.50
CA TYR A 271 -23.85 1.22 -5.46
C TYR A 271 -23.79 -0.30 -5.67
N GLY A 272 -23.23 -0.76 -6.79
CA GLY A 272 -23.20 -2.16 -7.19
C GLY A 272 -24.49 -2.63 -7.87
N LYS A 273 -24.62 -3.94 -8.00
CA LYS A 273 -25.80 -4.59 -8.58
C LYS A 273 -27.03 -4.35 -7.68
N PRO A 274 -28.17 -3.87 -8.23
CA PRO A 274 -29.40 -3.77 -7.45
C PRO A 274 -29.87 -5.17 -7.02
N GLY A 275 -30.50 -5.25 -5.85
CA GLY A 275 -31.07 -6.51 -5.34
C GLY A 275 -32.27 -6.95 -6.17
N TYR A 276 -33.04 -5.98 -6.66
CA TYR A 276 -34.18 -6.21 -7.54
C TYR A 276 -34.35 -5.04 -8.53
N VAL A 277 -34.77 -5.36 -9.74
CA VAL A 277 -35.14 -4.38 -10.77
C VAL A 277 -36.55 -4.72 -11.24
N ALA A 278 -37.47 -3.76 -11.09
CA ALA A 278 -38.84 -3.86 -11.56
C ALA A 278 -39.02 -2.99 -12.83
N PRO A 279 -39.01 -3.59 -14.03
CA PRO A 279 -39.22 -2.86 -15.27
C PRO A 279 -40.72 -2.70 -15.59
N TYR A 280 -41.09 -1.51 -16.05
CA TYR A 280 -42.45 -1.16 -16.47
C TYR A 280 -42.38 -0.46 -17.83
N ILE A 281 -42.40 -1.26 -18.90
CA ILE A 281 -42.21 -0.77 -20.26
C ILE A 281 -43.55 -0.35 -20.88
N ASP A 282 -44.58 -1.18 -20.72
CA ASP A 282 -45.87 -1.04 -21.41
C ASP A 282 -47.00 -0.56 -20.49
N GLU A 283 -46.67 0.17 -19.42
CA GLU A 283 -47.70 0.68 -18.52
C GLU A 283 -48.55 1.75 -19.21
N PRO A 284 -49.89 1.59 -19.28
CA PRO A 284 -50.75 2.54 -19.94
C PRO A 284 -50.60 3.95 -19.37
N ASN A 285 -50.48 4.94 -20.26
CA ASN A 285 -50.36 6.36 -19.93
C ASN A 285 -49.10 6.77 -19.13
N ALA A 286 -48.13 5.87 -18.98
CA ALA A 286 -46.82 6.16 -18.40
C ALA A 286 -45.73 6.24 -19.47
N TYR A 287 -44.66 6.99 -19.19
CA TYR A 287 -43.37 6.75 -19.86
C TYR A 287 -42.76 5.44 -19.32
N PRO A 288 -42.03 4.66 -20.13
CA PRO A 288 -41.31 3.49 -19.64
C PRO A 288 -40.40 3.85 -18.47
N TYR A 289 -40.45 3.07 -17.40
CA TYR A 289 -39.68 3.32 -16.19
C TYR A 289 -39.20 2.03 -15.53
N GLU A 290 -38.18 2.15 -14.70
CA GLU A 290 -37.63 1.05 -13.91
C GLU A 290 -37.46 1.51 -12.47
N ILE A 291 -37.79 0.63 -11.53
CA ILE A 291 -37.52 0.82 -10.11
C ILE A 291 -36.42 -0.15 -9.72
N TRP A 292 -35.27 0.39 -9.32
CA TRP A 292 -34.15 -0.40 -8.80
C TRP A 292 -34.18 -0.35 -7.28
N HIS A 293 -34.25 -1.51 -6.65
CA HIS A 293 -34.28 -1.65 -5.20
C HIS A 293 -32.94 -2.21 -4.69
N TYR A 294 -32.30 -1.43 -3.82
CA TYR A 294 -31.13 -1.83 -3.06
C TYR A 294 -31.52 -2.11 -1.61
N TYR A 295 -31.61 -3.39 -1.25
CA TYR A 295 -31.89 -3.81 0.13
C TYR A 295 -30.84 -3.30 1.11
N LYS A 296 -29.57 -3.26 0.67
CA LYS A 296 -28.45 -2.73 1.44
C LYS A 296 -27.51 -1.94 0.53
N THR A 297 -27.15 -0.75 0.98
CA THR A 297 -26.07 0.08 0.42
C THR A 297 -25.03 0.33 1.50
N SER A 298 -23.96 1.06 1.19
CA SER A 298 -22.92 1.42 2.16
C SER A 298 -23.43 2.31 3.31
N THR A 299 -24.49 3.10 3.09
CA THR A 299 -24.97 4.11 4.06
C THR A 299 -26.42 3.93 4.49
N ARG A 300 -27.23 3.20 3.72
CA ARG A 300 -28.67 3.03 3.96
C ARG A 300 -29.16 1.64 3.55
N ASN A 301 -30.26 1.22 4.16
CA ASN A 301 -31.00 0.02 3.76
C ASN A 301 -32.27 0.43 3.00
N ASN A 302 -32.77 -0.47 2.16
CA ASN A 302 -34.03 -0.33 1.41
C ASN A 302 -34.14 1.01 0.69
N VAL A 303 -33.20 1.26 -0.24
CA VAL A 303 -33.18 2.46 -1.06
C VAL A 303 -33.68 2.14 -2.46
N LYS A 304 -34.63 2.94 -2.94
CA LYS A 304 -35.13 2.86 -4.32
C LYS A 304 -34.60 3.98 -5.20
N PHE A 305 -34.24 3.61 -6.43
CA PHE A 305 -33.91 4.52 -7.52
C PHE A 305 -34.92 4.33 -8.63
N ILE A 306 -35.49 5.43 -9.12
CA ILE A 306 -36.50 5.43 -10.17
C ILE A 306 -35.87 6.05 -11.40
N PHE A 307 -35.79 5.26 -12.47
CA PHE A 307 -35.33 5.70 -13.78
C PHE A 307 -36.49 5.70 -14.75
N TYR A 308 -36.48 6.62 -15.71
CA TYR A 308 -37.49 6.65 -16.76
C TYR A 308 -36.89 7.04 -18.11
N ASN A 309 -37.55 6.63 -19.19
CA ASN A 309 -37.16 6.91 -20.56
C ASN A 309 -38.16 7.91 -21.18
N PRO A 310 -37.87 9.23 -21.14
CA PRO A 310 -38.76 10.25 -21.67
C PRO A 310 -38.84 10.26 -23.19
N THR A 311 -37.78 9.83 -23.89
CA THR A 311 -37.71 9.86 -25.35
C THR A 311 -38.47 8.68 -25.96
N GLN A 312 -38.66 7.59 -25.21
CA GLN A 312 -39.17 6.30 -25.69
C GLN A 312 -38.36 5.73 -26.86
N LEU A 313 -37.20 6.32 -27.11
CA LEU A 313 -36.27 5.95 -28.15
C LEU A 313 -34.99 5.55 -27.45
N ASN A 314 -34.42 4.44 -27.90
CA ASN A 314 -33.17 3.89 -27.37
C ASN A 314 -33.28 3.49 -25.89
N ASN A 315 -32.15 3.08 -25.33
CA ASN A 315 -32.01 2.60 -23.96
C ASN A 315 -31.68 3.73 -22.95
N ASP A 316 -32.17 4.96 -23.22
CA ASP A 316 -31.74 6.19 -22.53
C ASP A 316 -32.60 6.53 -21.31
N TYR A 317 -32.47 5.70 -20.27
CA TYR A 317 -33.14 5.91 -18.99
C TYR A 317 -32.34 6.87 -18.11
N ILE A 318 -33.00 7.93 -17.65
CA ILE A 318 -32.43 8.96 -16.77
C ILE A 318 -32.97 8.83 -15.35
N LEU A 319 -32.16 9.21 -14.35
CA LEU A 319 -32.55 9.18 -12.95
C LEU A 319 -33.61 10.24 -12.69
N LEU A 320 -34.80 9.78 -12.32
CA LEU A 320 -35.95 10.63 -12.04
C LEU A 320 -36.04 10.98 -10.56
N HIS A 321 -35.86 9.99 -9.70
CA HIS A 321 -35.94 10.10 -8.24
C HIS A 321 -35.04 9.08 -7.56
N SER A 322 -34.53 9.43 -6.40
CA SER A 322 -33.77 8.55 -5.51
C SER A 322 -34.14 8.80 -4.06
N GLU A 323 -34.27 7.74 -3.28
CA GLU A 323 -34.40 7.81 -1.82
C GLU A 323 -33.03 7.98 -1.12
N MET A 324 -31.94 7.94 -1.89
CA MET A 324 -30.59 8.26 -1.41
C MET A 324 -30.40 9.78 -1.34
N PRO A 325 -30.09 10.38 -0.17
CA PRO A 325 -29.96 11.84 -0.04
C PRO A 325 -28.84 12.47 -0.86
N SER A 326 -27.79 11.71 -1.17
CA SER A 326 -26.66 12.17 -1.99
C SER A 326 -26.94 12.13 -3.49
N GLU A 327 -28.20 11.85 -3.88
CA GLU A 327 -28.64 11.68 -5.24
C GLU A 327 -29.89 12.53 -5.52
N LYS A 328 -30.33 12.58 -6.79
CA LYS A 328 -31.44 13.43 -7.20
C LYS A 328 -32.75 13.05 -6.49
N GLN A 329 -33.23 13.94 -5.62
CA GLN A 329 -34.53 13.84 -4.99
C GLN A 329 -35.55 14.69 -5.74
N ASN A 330 -36.63 14.07 -6.20
CA ASN A 330 -37.69 14.76 -6.93
C ASN A 330 -39.05 14.32 -6.40
N PRO A 331 -39.71 15.07 -5.50
CA PRO A 331 -41.01 14.68 -4.95
C PRO A 331 -42.12 14.51 -6.00
N ASN A 332 -42.00 15.20 -7.14
CA ASN A 332 -43.02 15.22 -8.20
C ASN A 332 -42.81 14.15 -9.28
N TRP A 333 -41.93 13.18 -9.03
CA TRP A 333 -41.52 12.20 -10.02
C TRP A 333 -42.70 11.36 -10.57
N LYS A 334 -43.67 10.99 -9.72
CA LYS A 334 -44.87 10.24 -10.14
C LYS A 334 -45.64 10.98 -11.24
N ARG A 335 -45.87 12.29 -11.07
CA ARG A 335 -46.54 13.12 -12.07
C ARG A 335 -45.77 13.18 -13.38
N MET A 336 -44.43 13.16 -13.32
CA MET A 336 -43.59 13.19 -14.53
C MET A 336 -43.71 11.91 -15.36
N ILE A 337 -43.88 10.76 -14.73
CA ILE A 337 -44.11 9.49 -15.44
C ILE A 337 -45.46 9.51 -16.18
N TYR A 338 -46.51 10.05 -15.56
CA TYR A 338 -47.86 10.08 -16.14
C TYR A 338 -48.20 11.34 -16.95
N LYS A 339 -47.21 12.20 -17.24
CA LYS A 339 -47.41 13.48 -17.94
C LYS A 339 -47.98 13.34 -19.37
N ARG A 340 -48.12 12.12 -19.90
CA ARG A 340 -48.76 11.84 -21.21
C ARG A 340 -50.21 12.35 -21.30
N ILE A 341 -50.88 12.59 -20.18
CA ILE A 341 -52.29 13.04 -20.11
C ILE A 341 -52.45 14.59 -20.10
N ASP A 342 -51.43 15.34 -19.67
CA ASP A 342 -51.55 16.77 -19.34
C ASP A 342 -51.58 17.74 -20.53
N LYS A 343 -51.53 17.24 -21.77
CA LYS A 343 -51.76 18.10 -22.95
C LYS A 343 -53.24 18.44 -23.19
N SER A 344 -54.17 17.84 -22.44
CA SER A 344 -55.63 18.04 -22.66
C SER A 344 -56.39 18.73 -21.52
N LYS A 345 -55.74 19.09 -20.39
CA LYS A 345 -56.41 19.78 -19.29
C LYS A 345 -55.62 20.99 -18.78
N SER A 346 -56.37 22.04 -18.48
CA SER A 346 -55.93 23.37 -18.05
C SER A 346 -55.04 23.34 -16.81
N LEU A 347 -54.15 24.32 -16.69
CA LEU A 347 -53.14 24.50 -15.64
C LEU A 347 -53.70 24.78 -14.22
N ASP A 348 -55.02 24.79 -14.03
CA ASP A 348 -55.68 25.21 -12.78
C ASP A 348 -56.29 24.06 -11.94
N ASP A 349 -56.14 22.80 -12.33
CA ASP A 349 -56.66 21.68 -11.54
C ASP A 349 -55.63 21.19 -10.49
N GLU A 350 -55.70 21.74 -9.26
CA GLU A 350 -54.92 21.30 -8.08
C GLU A 350 -55.28 19.90 -7.54
N LYS A 351 -56.06 19.11 -8.28
CA LYS A 351 -56.40 17.74 -7.90
C LYS A 351 -55.87 16.75 -8.92
N THR A 352 -54.81 16.05 -8.54
CA THR A 352 -54.45 14.75 -9.12
C THR A 352 -55.73 13.92 -9.19
N PRO A 353 -56.21 13.48 -10.37
CA PRO A 353 -57.44 12.71 -10.42
C PRO A 353 -57.27 11.44 -9.61
N GLY A 354 -58.13 11.26 -8.59
CA GLY A 354 -58.16 10.05 -7.76
C GLY A 354 -58.36 8.82 -8.64
N ASN A 355 -57.56 7.79 -8.39
CA ASN A 355 -57.41 6.50 -9.11
C ASN A 355 -56.20 6.37 -10.06
N PHE A 356 -55.34 7.37 -10.20
CA PHE A 356 -54.12 7.25 -11.01
C PHE A 356 -52.87 7.31 -10.11
N GLY A 357 -52.27 6.13 -9.85
CA GLY A 357 -51.06 5.99 -9.03
C GLY A 357 -51.06 4.84 -8.02
N ASP A 358 -52.21 4.23 -7.72
CA ASP A 358 -52.32 3.14 -6.72
C ASP A 358 -51.43 1.92 -7.05
N GLY A 359 -51.22 1.64 -8.35
CA GLY A 359 -50.30 0.61 -8.80
C GLY A 359 -48.83 0.93 -8.47
N ILE A 360 -48.39 2.16 -8.72
CA ILE A 360 -47.02 2.59 -8.37
C ILE A 360 -46.83 2.65 -6.85
N ASP A 361 -47.84 3.09 -6.11
CA ASP A 361 -47.76 3.25 -4.66
C ASP A 361 -47.71 1.91 -3.92
N SER A 362 -48.34 0.86 -4.45
CA SER A 362 -48.18 -0.51 -3.96
C SER A 362 -46.80 -1.08 -4.30
N ARG A 363 -46.33 -0.92 -5.54
CA ARG A 363 -45.01 -1.39 -6.02
C ARG A 363 -43.81 -0.76 -5.32
N ILE A 364 -43.98 0.44 -4.75
CA ILE A 364 -42.95 1.09 -3.93
C ILE A 364 -43.01 0.64 -2.47
N ARG A 365 -44.13 0.12 -2.00
CA ARG A 365 -44.22 -0.39 -0.62
C ARG A 365 -43.69 -1.82 -0.49
N GLU A 366 -43.76 -2.60 -1.57
CA GLU A 366 -43.06 -3.88 -1.75
C GLU A 366 -41.55 -3.68 -1.94
#